data_AF-U3RAC6-F1
#
_entry.id   AF-U3RAC6-F1
#
_cell.length_a   1.000
_cell.length_b   1.000
_cell.length_c   1.000
_cell.angle_alpha   90.00
_cell.angle_beta   90.00
_cell.angle_gamma   90.00
#
_symmetry.space_group_name_H-M   'P 1'
#
loop_
_entity.id
_entity.type
_entity.pdbx_description
1 polymer ?
#
loop_
_entity_poly.entity_id
_entity_poly.type
_entity_poly.pdbx_seq_one_letter_code
_entity_poly.pdbx_strand_id
1 'polypeptide(L)'
;PGTMSPFQHGEVFVTDDGGETDMDLGHYERFTNARMSRLNNFTSGRIYHSVIQKERRGEYLGKTVQVIPHITDEIKSCIRQAAQGMDAVIVEVGGTVGDIESLPFLEAIRQMRYDVGSGNAVYMHLTLLPYIGAAGEVKTKPTQH
;
A
#
# COMPACT_ATOMS: atom_id res chain seq x y z
N PRO A 1 8.00 4.53 -9.70
CA PRO A 1 9.16 5.40 -9.40
C PRO A 1 10.01 5.83 -10.61
N GLY A 2 9.74 5.34 -11.83
CA GLY A 2 10.58 5.62 -13.02
C GLY A 2 10.83 7.09 -13.41
N THR A 3 10.02 8.03 -12.90
CA THR A 3 10.21 9.47 -13.13
C THR A 3 10.88 10.20 -11.96
N MET A 4 11.18 9.52 -10.86
CA MET A 4 11.83 10.13 -9.68
C MET A 4 13.35 10.03 -9.78
N SER A 5 14.06 11.04 -9.26
CA SER A 5 15.53 11.04 -9.23
C SER A 5 16.05 9.99 -8.25
N PRO A 6 16.89 9.04 -8.69
CA PRO A 6 17.37 7.97 -7.81
C PRO A 6 18.30 8.49 -6.70
N PHE A 7 18.98 9.62 -6.93
CA PHE A 7 19.86 10.23 -5.93
C PHE A 7 19.10 10.88 -4.76
N GLN A 8 17.83 11.21 -4.94
CA GLN A 8 17.02 11.89 -3.93
C GLN A 8 15.97 10.98 -3.28
N HIS A 9 15.52 9.95 -4.00
CA HIS A 9 14.38 9.12 -3.59
C HIS A 9 14.73 7.62 -3.51
N GLY A 10 16.00 7.27 -3.64
CA GLY A 10 16.46 5.88 -3.67
C GLY A 10 16.43 5.28 -5.07
N GLU A 11 17.19 4.20 -5.25
CA GLU A 11 17.24 3.45 -6.51
C GLU A 11 15.89 2.80 -6.86
N VAL A 12 15.71 2.50 -8.14
CA VAL A 12 14.53 1.80 -8.65
C VAL A 12 14.80 0.29 -8.65
N PHE A 13 13.86 -0.51 -8.14
CA PHE A 13 13.93 -1.96 -8.25
C PHE A 13 13.22 -2.43 -9.53
N VAL A 14 13.88 -3.26 -10.33
CA VAL A 14 13.33 -3.81 -11.58
C VAL A 14 13.03 -5.29 -11.38
N THR A 15 11.75 -5.66 -11.50
CA THR A 15 11.29 -7.05 -11.35
C THR A 15 11.56 -7.87 -12.63
N ASP A 16 11.54 -9.20 -12.52
CA ASP A 16 11.76 -10.14 -13.65
C ASP A 16 10.80 -9.88 -14.84
N ASP A 17 9.59 -9.40 -14.56
CA ASP A 17 8.60 -9.04 -15.57
C ASP A 17 8.78 -7.62 -16.14
N GLY A 18 9.90 -6.95 -15.85
CA GLY A 18 10.25 -5.62 -16.35
C GLY A 18 9.48 -4.47 -15.70
N GLY A 19 8.92 -4.67 -14.50
CA GLY A 19 8.27 -3.62 -13.73
C GLY A 19 9.26 -2.74 -12.99
N GLU A 20 9.18 -1.42 -13.17
CA GLU A 20 9.93 -0.45 -12.36
C GLU A 20 9.16 -0.13 -11.08
N THR A 21 9.73 -0.51 -9.94
CA THR A 21 9.07 -0.52 -8.64
C THR A 21 9.95 0.12 -7.55
N ASP A 22 9.35 0.32 -6.37
CA ASP A 22 10.06 0.84 -5.22
C ASP A 22 11.17 -0.13 -4.74
N MET A 23 12.25 0.41 -4.17
CA MET A 23 13.37 -0.38 -3.66
C MET A 23 12.94 -1.41 -2.61
N ASP A 24 11.87 -1.15 -1.86
CA ASP A 24 11.40 -2.06 -0.81
C ASP A 24 11.01 -3.44 -1.33
N LEU A 25 10.60 -3.56 -2.59
CA LEU A 25 10.36 -4.88 -3.20
C LEU A 25 11.62 -5.74 -3.26
N GLY A 26 12.78 -5.12 -3.45
CA GLY A 26 14.06 -5.81 -3.37
C GLY A 26 14.40 -6.28 -1.95
N HIS A 27 13.92 -5.59 -0.90
CA HIS A 27 14.00 -6.12 0.46
C HIS A 27 13.12 -7.37 0.59
N TYR A 28 11.88 -7.34 0.10
CA TYR A 28 10.97 -8.48 0.17
C TYR A 28 11.51 -9.71 -0.55
N GLU A 29 12.07 -9.57 -1.75
CA GLU A 29 12.71 -10.70 -2.46
C GLU A 29 13.96 -11.24 -1.77
N ARG A 30 14.72 -10.40 -1.05
CA ARG A 30 15.95 -10.86 -0.36
C ARG A 30 15.66 -11.57 0.95
N PHE A 31 14.61 -11.15 1.67
CA PHE A 31 14.23 -11.72 2.96
C PHE A 31 13.21 -12.85 2.84
N THR A 32 12.59 -13.03 1.67
CA THR A 32 11.65 -14.10 1.38
C THR A 32 12.11 -14.90 0.16
N ASN A 33 11.45 -16.03 -0.15
CA ASN A 33 11.66 -16.75 -1.41
C ASN A 33 10.61 -16.39 -2.48
N ALA A 34 9.81 -15.35 -2.23
CA ALA A 34 8.75 -14.94 -3.14
C ALA A 34 9.34 -14.13 -4.30
N ARG A 35 8.89 -14.41 -5.52
CA ARG A 35 9.22 -13.60 -6.69
C ARG A 35 8.21 -12.46 -6.80
N MET A 36 8.70 -11.23 -6.85
CA MET A 36 7.88 -10.05 -7.02
C MET A 36 7.67 -9.75 -8.51
N SER A 37 6.60 -9.03 -8.78
CA SER A 37 6.20 -8.57 -10.11
C SER A 37 5.73 -7.12 -10.05
N ARG A 38 5.44 -6.52 -11.21
CA ARG A 38 4.81 -5.18 -11.27
C ARG A 38 3.48 -5.05 -10.52
N LEU A 39 2.85 -6.17 -10.15
CA LEU A 39 1.59 -6.21 -9.39
C LEU A 39 1.82 -5.99 -7.88
N ASN A 40 3.03 -6.25 -7.38
CA ASN A 40 3.38 -6.16 -5.97
C ASN A 40 3.69 -4.72 -5.52
N ASN A 41 3.71 -3.76 -6.45
CA ASN A 41 3.85 -2.34 -6.14
C ASN A 41 2.73 -1.55 -6.84
N PHE A 42 1.86 -0.91 -6.07
CA PHE A 42 0.85 -0.01 -6.60
C PHE A 42 0.89 1.34 -5.87
N THR A 43 0.78 2.42 -6.63
CA THR A 43 0.85 3.79 -6.14
C THR A 43 -0.49 4.49 -6.30
N SER A 44 -0.74 5.55 -5.55
CA SER A 44 -1.92 6.40 -5.73
C SER A 44 -2.09 6.83 -7.20
N GLY A 45 -1.00 7.21 -7.87
CA GLY A 45 -1.02 7.56 -9.29
C GLY A 45 -1.60 6.44 -10.18
N ARG A 46 -1.16 5.19 -9.99
CA ARG A 46 -1.68 4.03 -10.75
C ARG A 46 -3.14 3.75 -10.44
N ILE A 47 -3.52 3.79 -9.17
CA ILE A 47 -4.90 3.54 -8.71
C ILE A 47 -5.86 4.58 -9.29
N TYR A 48 -5.56 5.87 -9.13
CA TYR A 48 -6.41 6.95 -9.62
C TYR A 48 -6.47 6.95 -11.15
N HIS A 49 -5.34 6.69 -11.83
CA HIS A 49 -5.34 6.55 -13.28
C HIS A 49 -6.26 5.41 -13.75
N SER A 50 -6.20 4.23 -13.12
CA SER A 50 -7.08 3.10 -13.44
C SER A 50 -8.56 3.48 -13.31
N VAL A 51 -8.95 4.08 -12.18
CA VAL A 51 -10.34 4.48 -11.93
C VAL A 51 -10.82 5.53 -12.94
N ILE A 52 -10.00 6.54 -13.25
CA ILE A 52 -10.32 7.56 -14.26
C ILE A 52 -10.49 6.93 -15.65
N GLN A 53 -9.65 5.95 -16.01
CA GLN A 53 -9.76 5.28 -17.30
C GLN A 53 -11.03 4.41 -17.39
N LYS A 54 -11.42 3.72 -16.32
CA LYS A 54 -12.68 2.97 -16.24
C LYS A 54 -13.90 3.89 -16.37
N GLU A 55 -13.85 5.06 -15.74
CA GLU A 55 -14.87 6.10 -15.85
C GLU A 55 -15.05 6.55 -17.30
N ARG A 56 -13.96 6.91 -17.98
CA ARG A 56 -13.99 7.37 -19.38
C ARG A 56 -14.45 6.30 -20.37
N ARG A 57 -14.29 5.02 -20.05
CA ARG A 57 -14.83 3.89 -20.83
C ARG A 57 -16.31 3.61 -20.55
N GLY A 58 -16.92 4.30 -19.60
CA GLY A 58 -18.32 4.10 -19.22
C GLY A 58 -18.57 2.89 -18.33
N GLU A 59 -17.54 2.31 -17.69
CA GLU A 59 -17.69 1.11 -16.84
C GLU A 59 -18.56 1.38 -15.59
N TYR A 60 -18.66 2.63 -15.15
CA TYR A 60 -19.52 3.04 -14.04
C TYR A 60 -20.93 3.48 -14.48
N LEU A 61 -21.31 3.21 -15.73
CA LEU A 61 -22.67 3.40 -16.26
C LEU A 61 -23.20 4.84 -16.07
N GLY A 62 -22.32 5.83 -16.19
CA GLY A 62 -22.66 7.26 -16.04
C GLY A 62 -22.95 7.70 -14.59
N LYS A 63 -22.72 6.84 -13.59
CA LYS A 63 -22.84 7.21 -12.17
C LYS A 63 -21.63 8.00 -11.70
N THR A 64 -21.81 8.79 -10.64
CA THR A 64 -20.73 9.57 -10.03
C THR A 64 -19.65 8.66 -9.45
N VAL A 65 -18.41 8.91 -9.85
CA VAL A 65 -17.21 8.26 -9.29
C VAL A 65 -16.77 9.01 -8.03
N GLN A 66 -16.40 8.25 -7.00
CA GLN A 66 -16.14 8.71 -5.64
C GLN A 66 -14.97 7.94 -5.04
N VAL A 67 -14.32 8.50 -4.01
CA VAL A 67 -13.24 7.80 -3.27
C VAL A 67 -13.74 6.48 -2.69
N ILE A 68 -14.88 6.52 -2.01
CA ILE A 68 -15.61 5.33 -1.57
C ILE A 68 -16.86 5.22 -2.44
N PRO A 69 -17.13 4.10 -3.12
CA PRO A 69 -16.35 2.86 -3.06
C PRO A 69 -15.22 2.76 -4.11
N HIS A 70 -15.24 3.55 -5.19
CA HIS A 70 -14.46 3.26 -6.41
C HIS A 70 -12.93 3.22 -6.21
N ILE A 71 -12.33 4.18 -5.50
CA ILE A 71 -10.88 4.16 -5.23
C ILE A 71 -10.55 3.04 -4.25
N THR A 72 -11.33 2.89 -3.18
CA THR A 72 -11.12 1.85 -2.18
C THR A 72 -11.27 0.44 -2.75
N ASP A 73 -12.21 0.24 -3.67
CA ASP A 73 -12.43 -1.03 -4.37
C ASP A 73 -11.30 -1.33 -5.35
N GLU A 74 -10.75 -0.32 -6.02
CA GLU A 74 -9.58 -0.49 -6.88
C GLU A 74 -8.36 -0.94 -6.05
N ILE A 75 -8.11 -0.31 -4.90
CA ILE A 75 -7.05 -0.72 -3.97
C ILE A 75 -7.26 -2.17 -3.52
N LYS A 76 -8.49 -2.51 -3.08
CA LYS A 76 -8.82 -3.89 -2.69
C LYS A 76 -8.63 -4.89 -3.83
N SER A 77 -8.96 -4.50 -5.06
CA SER A 77 -8.76 -5.33 -6.25
C SER A 77 -7.27 -5.60 -6.50
N CYS A 78 -6.40 -4.59 -6.39
CA CYS A 78 -4.96 -4.76 -6.51
C CYS A 78 -4.40 -5.74 -5.47
N ILE A 79 -4.79 -5.59 -4.20
CA ILE A 79 -4.37 -6.51 -3.13
C ILE A 79 -4.81 -7.95 -3.44
N ARG A 80 -6.08 -8.15 -3.86
CA ARG A 80 -6.59 -9.49 -4.20
C ARG A 80 -5.86 -10.11 -5.38
N GLN A 81 -5.51 -9.32 -6.39
CA GLN A 81 -4.75 -9.78 -7.55
C GLN A 81 -3.33 -10.22 -7.15
N ALA A 82 -2.65 -9.43 -6.31
CA ALA A 82 -1.32 -9.79 -5.79
C ALA A 82 -1.34 -11.03 -4.88
N ALA A 83 -2.48 -11.34 -4.25
CA ALA A 83 -2.65 -12.50 -3.38
C ALA A 83 -3.04 -13.80 -4.11
N GLN A 84 -3.28 -13.77 -5.44
CA GLN A 84 -3.76 -14.94 -6.16
C GLN A 84 -2.77 -16.12 -6.07
N GLY A 85 -3.28 -17.28 -5.64
CA GLY A 85 -2.49 -18.50 -5.52
C GLY A 85 -1.56 -18.56 -4.31
N MET A 86 -1.58 -17.56 -3.42
CA MET A 86 -0.79 -17.51 -2.19
C MET A 86 -1.64 -17.89 -0.97
N ASP A 87 -1.01 -18.51 0.04
CA ASP A 87 -1.68 -18.83 1.31
C ASP A 87 -1.88 -17.58 2.19
N ALA A 88 -0.96 -16.62 2.09
CA ALA A 88 -1.00 -15.35 2.82
C ALA A 88 -0.37 -14.23 2.00
N VAL A 89 -0.83 -13.00 2.23
CA VAL A 89 -0.27 -11.77 1.64
C VAL A 89 0.08 -10.79 2.75
N ILE A 90 1.29 -10.23 2.69
CA ILE A 90 1.71 -9.12 3.55
C ILE A 90 1.56 -7.85 2.72
N VAL A 91 0.75 -6.92 3.20
CA VAL A 91 0.52 -5.63 2.54
C VAL A 91 1.13 -4.55 3.42
N GLU A 92 2.20 -3.95 2.93
CA GLU A 92 2.71 -2.69 3.49
C GLU A 92 1.87 -1.53 2.95
N VAL A 93 1.41 -0.66 3.85
CA VAL A 93 0.78 0.60 3.50
C VAL A 93 1.78 1.71 3.78
N GLY A 94 2.32 2.31 2.72
CA GLY A 94 3.23 3.45 2.84
C GLY A 94 2.57 4.71 3.41
N GLY A 95 3.43 5.64 3.83
CA GLY A 95 3.04 6.88 4.50
C GLY A 95 2.85 6.72 6.01
N THR A 96 2.43 7.78 6.68
CA THR A 96 2.19 7.78 8.14
C THR A 96 0.69 7.84 8.41
N VAL A 97 0.20 7.06 9.38
CA VAL A 97 -1.19 7.13 9.82
C VAL A 97 -1.49 8.55 10.32
N GLY A 98 -2.54 9.15 9.77
CA GLY A 98 -2.91 10.55 10.02
C GLY A 98 -2.68 11.47 8.82
N ASP A 99 -1.81 11.09 7.89
CA ASP A 99 -1.59 11.84 6.66
C ASP A 99 -2.72 11.63 5.66
N ILE A 100 -3.05 12.69 4.91
CA ILE A 100 -4.16 12.71 3.95
C ILE A 100 -3.98 11.66 2.85
N GLU A 101 -2.73 11.41 2.44
CA GLU A 101 -2.40 10.48 1.36
C GLU A 101 -2.74 9.02 1.67
N SER A 102 -2.67 8.62 2.94
CA SER A 102 -2.90 7.24 3.37
C SER A 102 -4.39 6.95 3.62
N LEU A 103 -5.25 7.97 3.70
CA LEU A 103 -6.67 7.80 4.05
C LEU A 103 -7.42 6.78 3.15
N PRO A 104 -7.29 6.80 1.81
CA PRO A 104 -7.96 5.81 0.97
C PRO A 104 -7.44 4.38 1.21
N PHE A 105 -6.14 4.21 1.47
CA PHE A 105 -5.55 2.90 1.75
C PHE A 105 -6.01 2.34 3.09
N LEU A 106 -6.03 3.18 4.14
CA LEU A 106 -6.52 2.79 5.47
C LEU A 106 -8.00 2.39 5.42
N GLU A 107 -8.82 3.12 4.69
CA GLU A 107 -10.23 2.74 4.49
C GLU A 107 -10.37 1.44 3.69
N ALA A 108 -9.56 1.25 2.64
CA ALA A 108 -9.59 0.03 1.84
C ALA A 108 -9.23 -1.22 2.66
N ILE A 109 -8.17 -1.18 3.46
CA ILE A 109 -7.79 -2.32 4.32
C ILE A 109 -8.82 -2.53 5.44
N ARG A 110 -9.40 -1.44 5.99
CA ARG A 110 -10.50 -1.52 6.97
C ARG A 110 -11.69 -2.28 6.40
N GLN A 111 -12.13 -1.95 5.18
CA GLN A 111 -13.18 -2.68 4.48
C GLN A 111 -12.78 -4.12 4.17
N MET A 112 -11.53 -4.35 3.75
CA MET A 112 -11.04 -5.68 3.37
C MET A 112 -11.18 -6.69 4.50
N ARG A 113 -10.94 -6.31 5.77
CA ARG A 113 -11.18 -7.20 6.93
C ARG A 113 -12.63 -7.68 7.04
N TYR A 114 -13.61 -6.87 6.63
CA TYR A 114 -15.00 -7.32 6.56
C TYR A 114 -15.20 -8.26 5.37
N ASP A 115 -14.62 -7.93 4.22
CA ASP A 115 -14.75 -8.73 3.00
C ASP A 115 -14.16 -10.16 3.15
N VAL A 116 -13.02 -10.31 3.85
CA VAL A 116 -12.35 -11.62 4.04
C VAL A 116 -12.72 -12.31 5.35
N GLY A 117 -13.43 -11.62 6.25
CA GLY A 117 -13.75 -12.09 7.59
C GLY A 117 -12.65 -11.79 8.62
N SER A 118 -13.06 -11.55 9.86
CA SER A 118 -12.18 -11.05 10.93
C SER A 118 -11.04 -12.00 11.33
N GLY A 119 -11.17 -13.30 11.04
CA GLY A 119 -10.14 -14.32 11.28
C GLY A 119 -9.07 -14.42 10.19
N ASN A 120 -9.27 -13.76 9.04
CA ASN A 120 -8.37 -13.82 7.88
C ASN A 120 -7.61 -12.50 7.64
N ALA A 121 -7.62 -11.57 8.61
CA ALA A 121 -6.92 -10.30 8.52
C ALA A 121 -6.29 -9.91 9.86
N VAL A 122 -5.00 -9.58 9.84
CA VAL A 122 -4.22 -9.09 10.98
C VAL A 122 -3.64 -7.72 10.62
N TYR A 123 -3.73 -6.77 11.54
CA TYR A 123 -3.09 -5.46 11.40
C TYR A 123 -1.85 -5.39 12.28
N MET A 124 -0.74 -4.92 11.71
CA MET A 124 0.49 -4.60 12.43
C MET A 124 0.77 -3.12 12.25
N HIS A 125 0.90 -2.38 13.36
CA HIS A 125 1.16 -0.94 13.34
C HIS A 125 2.55 -0.66 13.91
N LEU A 126 3.44 -0.12 13.07
CA LEU A 126 4.79 0.26 13.46
C LEU A 126 4.76 1.65 14.10
N THR A 127 5.35 1.78 15.28
CA THR A 127 5.43 3.05 16.01
C THR A 127 6.84 3.33 16.51
N LEU A 128 7.18 4.60 16.71
CA LEU A 128 8.47 5.03 17.22
C LEU A 128 8.41 5.33 18.72
N LEU A 129 9.34 4.76 19.48
CA LEU A 129 9.56 5.06 20.89
C LEU A 129 10.85 5.89 21.03
N PRO A 130 10.76 7.24 21.04
CA PRO A 130 11.96 8.08 21.11
C PRO A 130 12.59 8.05 22.51
N TYR A 131 13.92 8.01 22.53
CA TYR A 131 14.72 8.21 23.73
C TYR A 131 15.07 9.68 23.89
N ILE A 132 14.75 10.27 25.04
CA ILE A 132 15.02 11.69 25.33
C ILE A 132 16.26 11.78 26.23
N GLY A 133 17.42 12.04 25.64
CA GLY A 133 18.70 12.06 26.35
C GLY A 133 18.74 12.99 27.56
N ALA A 134 18.09 14.16 27.47
CA ALA A 134 18.03 15.12 28.59
C ALA A 134 17.23 14.61 29.81
N ALA A 135 16.29 13.68 29.60
CA ALA A 135 15.49 13.07 30.65
C ALA A 135 15.95 11.65 31.01
N GLY A 136 16.85 11.06 30.22
CA GLY A 136 17.37 9.71 30.44
C GLY A 136 16.37 8.58 30.20
N GLU A 137 15.23 8.83 29.54
CA GLU A 137 14.12 7.88 29.42
C GLU A 137 13.52 7.76 28.01
N VAL A 138 12.91 6.61 27.76
CA VAL A 138 12.10 6.32 26.56
C VAL A 138 10.69 6.85 26.76
N LYS A 139 10.13 7.51 25.74
CA LYS A 139 8.76 8.04 25.78
C LYS A 139 7.80 7.16 24.99
N THR A 140 6.74 6.72 25.65
CA THR A 140 5.68 5.89 25.03
C THR A 140 4.50 6.70 24.50
N LYS A 141 4.48 8.01 24.75
CA LYS A 141 3.36 8.87 24.33
C LYS A 141 3.10 8.86 22.82
N PRO A 142 4.10 8.93 21.93
CA PRO A 142 3.86 8.88 20.48
C PRO A 142 3.09 7.64 20.02
N THR A 143 3.31 6.47 20.63
CA THR A 143 2.57 5.23 20.31
C THR A 143 1.13 5.22 20.84
N GLN A 144 0.83 6.01 21.87
CA GLN A 144 -0.51 6.05 22.49
C GLN A 144 -1.49 6.98 21.76
N HIS A 145 -0.99 7.94 20.99
CA HIS A 145 -1.77 8.91 20.22
C HIS A 145 -2.14 8.34 18.85
#